data_AF-A0A1T0AWC5-F1
#
_entry.id   AF-A0A1T0AWC5-F1
#
_cell.length_a   1.000
_cell.length_b   1.000
_cell.length_c   1.000
_cell.angle_alpha   90.00
_cell.angle_beta   90.00
_cell.angle_gamma   90.00
#
_symmetry.space_group_name_H-M   'P 1'
#
loop_
_entity.id
_entity.type
_entity.pdbx_description
1 polymer ?
#
loop_
_entity_poly.entity_id
_entity_poly.type
_entity_poly.pdbx_seq_one_letter_code
_entity_poly.pdbx_strand_id
1 'polypeptide(L)'
;MLRKLATLCFVLGIAALSACSSPKIKNVVQDDPMPMVLLTREAPDQPSYAIGYTTTILSYQGRINANYFINTFIRGVDDWLRQRVSLSLEQIKGQIYQKSGLELKQHTYFNGILLGANLQQKFQQMKKGCWEQINSRSLVKGIYAALADLKKGQVRQDEDPYLVEGTEQLLKYCAK
;
A
#
# COMPACT_ATOMS: atom_id res chain seq x y z
N MET A 1 31.93 -14.91 -66.66
CA MET A 1 30.92 -13.84 -66.46
C MET A 1 29.54 -14.41 -66.80
N LEU A 2 28.78 -14.83 -65.80
CA LEU A 2 27.42 -15.36 -65.97
C LEU A 2 26.46 -14.51 -65.10
N ARG A 3 25.86 -13.50 -65.73
CA ARG A 3 24.70 -12.77 -65.22
C ARG A 3 23.48 -13.69 -65.39
N LYS A 4 22.84 -14.18 -64.32
CA LYS A 4 21.39 -14.46 -64.30
C LYS A 4 20.87 -14.55 -62.85
N LEU A 5 19.61 -14.15 -62.72
CA LEU A 5 18.66 -14.46 -61.63
C LEU A 5 18.74 -13.60 -60.36
N ALA A 6 18.20 -12.39 -60.53
CA ALA A 6 17.40 -11.74 -59.51
C ALA A 6 16.22 -12.65 -59.12
N THR A 7 16.41 -13.44 -58.07
CA THR A 7 15.35 -14.21 -57.41
C THR A 7 14.76 -13.34 -56.31
N LEU A 8 13.78 -12.56 -56.73
CA LEU A 8 12.80 -11.89 -55.89
C LEU A 8 11.86 -12.97 -55.33
N CYS A 9 11.96 -13.31 -54.04
CA CYS A 9 10.84 -13.78 -53.22
C CYS A 9 11.27 -14.08 -51.78
N PHE A 10 10.45 -13.60 -50.85
CA PHE A 10 10.14 -14.23 -49.57
C PHE A 10 11.24 -14.25 -48.49
N VAL A 11 11.22 -13.27 -47.58
CA VAL A 11 11.10 -13.57 -46.15
C VAL A 11 10.19 -12.52 -45.49
N LEU A 12 9.01 -12.98 -45.08
CA LEU A 12 8.10 -12.38 -44.14
C LEU A 12 8.77 -12.02 -42.80
N GLY A 13 8.27 -10.96 -42.15
CA GLY A 13 8.05 -11.01 -40.71
C GLY A 13 9.06 -10.25 -39.85
N ILE A 14 8.79 -8.97 -39.63
CA ILE A 14 9.15 -8.33 -38.35
C ILE A 14 7.88 -7.65 -37.83
N ALA A 15 6.95 -8.49 -37.35
CA ALA A 15 6.00 -8.04 -36.35
C ALA A 15 6.81 -7.90 -35.05
N ALA A 16 7.25 -6.67 -34.76
CA ALA A 16 7.79 -6.34 -33.46
C ALA A 16 6.67 -6.46 -32.44
N LEU A 17 6.51 -7.66 -31.87
CA LEU A 17 5.79 -7.86 -30.62
C LEU A 17 6.58 -7.08 -29.56
N SER A 18 6.15 -5.86 -29.28
CA SER A 18 6.47 -5.17 -28.04
C SER A 18 5.94 -6.02 -26.90
N ALA A 19 6.74 -6.99 -26.47
CA ALA A 19 6.55 -7.69 -25.22
C ALA A 19 6.69 -6.64 -24.11
N CYS A 20 5.56 -6.08 -23.67
CA CYS A 20 5.46 -5.50 -22.34
C CYS A 20 5.81 -6.63 -21.37
N SER A 21 7.09 -6.73 -21.01
CA SER A 21 7.54 -7.52 -19.87
C SER A 21 6.78 -6.97 -18.68
N SER A 22 5.71 -7.69 -18.29
CA SER A 22 5.10 -7.45 -17.00
C SER A 22 6.21 -7.62 -15.98
N PRO A 23 6.51 -6.61 -15.14
CA PRO A 23 7.47 -6.80 -14.07
C PRO A 23 7.02 -8.02 -13.28
N LYS A 24 7.84 -9.06 -13.25
CA LYS A 24 7.56 -10.29 -12.52
C LYS A 24 7.45 -9.90 -11.04
N ILE A 25 6.22 -9.78 -10.55
CA ILE A 25 5.92 -9.68 -9.12
C ILE A 25 6.43 -11.00 -8.54
N LYS A 26 7.56 -10.95 -7.84
CA LYS A 26 8.12 -12.13 -7.16
C LYS A 26 7.05 -12.67 -6.19
N ASN A 27 6.63 -13.91 -6.44
CA ASN A 27 5.89 -14.83 -5.58
C ASN A 27 5.29 -14.20 -4.31
N VAL A 28 4.02 -13.85 -4.36
CA VAL A 28 3.23 -13.54 -3.16
C VAL A 28 3.00 -14.86 -2.42
N VAL A 29 3.70 -15.00 -1.29
CA VAL A 29 3.80 -16.21 -0.47
C VAL A 29 2.40 -16.71 -0.02
N GLN A 30 2.22 -18.03 -0.06
CA GLN A 30 0.98 -18.73 0.26
C GLN A 30 0.64 -18.64 1.76
N ASP A 31 1.66 -18.66 2.62
CA ASP A 31 1.61 -18.17 4.01
C ASP A 31 1.96 -16.69 4.04
N ASP A 32 1.12 -15.86 4.65
CA ASP A 32 1.37 -14.42 4.69
C ASP A 32 1.91 -14.02 6.06
N PRO A 33 3.23 -14.13 6.28
CA PRO A 33 3.82 -13.88 7.59
C PRO A 33 3.56 -12.43 8.01
N MET A 34 3.37 -12.27 9.32
CA MET A 34 3.21 -10.95 9.92
C MET A 34 4.39 -10.04 9.53
N PRO A 35 4.12 -8.84 8.98
CA PRO A 35 5.18 -7.89 8.63
C PRO A 35 6.10 -7.60 9.81
N MET A 36 7.41 -7.57 9.57
CA MET A 36 8.44 -7.41 10.63
C MET A 36 8.23 -6.16 11.50
N VAL A 37 7.70 -5.09 10.91
CA VAL A 37 7.35 -3.84 11.61
C VAL A 37 6.41 -4.07 12.80
N LEU A 38 5.54 -5.09 12.71
CA LEU A 38 4.59 -5.47 13.76
C LEU A 38 5.22 -6.35 14.85
N LEU A 39 6.37 -6.98 14.59
CA LEU A 39 7.07 -7.87 15.53
C LEU A 39 7.95 -7.10 16.54
N THR A 40 8.05 -5.78 16.38
CA THR A 40 8.88 -4.93 17.25
C THR A 40 8.21 -4.72 18.62
N ARG A 41 8.96 -4.94 19.70
CA ARG A 41 8.46 -4.81 21.09
C ARG A 41 8.36 -3.37 21.61
N GLU A 42 8.89 -2.40 20.85
CA GLU A 42 8.78 -0.99 21.21
C GLU A 42 7.33 -0.55 21.31
N ALA A 43 7.01 0.15 22.40
CA ALA A 43 5.73 0.82 22.57
C ALA A 43 5.50 1.79 21.40
N PRO A 44 4.28 1.83 20.84
CA PRO A 44 4.00 2.75 19.76
C PRO A 44 4.00 4.20 20.25
N ASP A 45 4.70 5.07 19.52
CA ASP A 45 4.39 6.51 19.48
C ASP A 45 2.87 6.72 19.30
N GLN A 46 2.24 7.29 20.33
CA GLN A 46 0.79 7.40 20.45
C GLN A 46 0.17 8.25 19.32
N PRO A 47 0.67 9.46 19.00
CA PRO A 47 0.08 10.27 17.93
C PRO A 47 0.06 9.56 16.57
N SER A 48 1.18 8.94 16.19
CA SER A 48 1.28 8.22 14.92
C SER A 48 0.41 6.96 14.89
N TYR A 49 0.30 6.24 16.01
CA TYR A 49 -0.60 5.09 16.11
C TYR A 49 -2.06 5.52 16.01
N ALA A 50 -2.46 6.52 16.78
CA ALA A 50 -3.84 6.99 16.84
C ALA A 50 -4.34 7.43 15.45
N ILE A 51 -3.55 8.23 14.73
CA ILE A 51 -3.97 8.67 13.40
C ILE A 51 -4.01 7.54 12.37
N GLY A 52 -3.10 6.56 12.49
CA GLY A 52 -3.11 5.35 11.67
C GLY A 52 -4.36 4.51 11.93
N TYR A 53 -4.74 4.35 13.19
CA TYR A 53 -5.95 3.65 13.59
C TYR A 53 -7.21 4.36 13.07
N THR A 54 -7.42 5.62 13.49
CA THR A 54 -8.62 6.40 13.20
C THR A 54 -8.85 6.59 11.70
N THR A 55 -7.81 6.92 10.93
CA THR A 55 -7.93 7.09 9.48
C THR A 55 -8.30 5.78 8.77
N THR A 56 -7.83 4.64 9.31
CA THR A 56 -8.14 3.32 8.75
C THR A 56 -9.57 2.93 9.02
N ILE A 57 -10.09 3.16 10.24
CA ILE A 57 -11.51 2.96 10.55
C ILE A 57 -12.38 3.75 9.58
N LEU A 58 -12.14 5.06 9.46
CA LEU A 58 -12.90 5.94 8.57
C LEU A 58 -12.87 5.50 7.10
N SER A 59 -11.75 4.94 6.64
CA SER A 59 -11.57 4.56 5.23
C SER A 59 -12.09 3.16 4.90
N TYR A 60 -12.11 2.24 5.87
CA TYR A 60 -12.32 0.81 5.65
C TYR A 60 -13.50 0.19 6.42
N GLN A 61 -14.21 0.97 7.24
CA GLN A 61 -15.45 0.50 7.87
C GLN A 61 -16.45 -0.03 6.82
N GLY A 62 -17.01 -1.21 7.09
CA GLY A 62 -17.90 -1.92 6.16
C GLY A 62 -17.20 -2.58 4.94
N ARG A 63 -15.88 -2.43 4.78
CA ARG A 63 -15.11 -2.98 3.65
C ARG A 63 -14.26 -4.20 4.01
N ILE A 64 -13.94 -4.36 5.29
CA ILE A 64 -13.13 -5.48 5.81
C ILE A 64 -14.06 -6.63 6.19
N ASN A 65 -13.69 -7.84 5.78
CA ASN A 65 -14.42 -9.08 6.08
C ASN A 65 -13.47 -10.17 6.61
N ALA A 66 -14.04 -11.32 6.99
CA ALA A 66 -13.29 -12.45 7.54
C ALA A 66 -12.17 -12.98 6.62
N ASN A 67 -12.29 -12.79 5.30
CA ASN A 67 -11.33 -13.28 4.30
C ASN A 67 -10.32 -12.21 3.88
N TYR A 68 -10.33 -11.02 4.51
CA TYR A 68 -9.42 -9.95 4.15
C TYR A 68 -7.97 -10.27 4.52
N PHE A 69 -7.05 -10.04 3.58
CA PHE A 69 -5.60 -10.30 3.71
C PHE A 69 -4.88 -9.14 4.41
N ILE A 70 -5.11 -9.00 5.72
CA ILE A 70 -4.55 -7.90 6.53
C ILE A 70 -3.02 -7.82 6.44
N ASN A 71 -2.31 -8.94 6.56
CA ASN A 71 -0.84 -8.95 6.53
C ASN A 71 -0.30 -8.47 5.17
N THR A 72 -0.93 -8.88 4.08
CA THR A 72 -0.60 -8.48 2.72
C THR A 72 -0.83 -6.99 2.52
N PHE A 73 -1.97 -6.49 3.02
CA PHE A 73 -2.29 -5.07 3.01
C PHE A 73 -1.22 -4.25 3.75
N ILE A 74 -0.90 -4.66 4.98
CA ILE A 74 0.09 -3.96 5.80
C ILE A 74 1.49 -4.02 5.20
N ARG A 75 1.85 -5.11 4.53
CA ARG A 75 3.12 -5.17 3.78
C ARG A 75 3.17 -4.09 2.70
N GLY A 76 2.08 -3.88 1.97
CA GLY A 76 1.99 -2.80 0.99
C GLY A 76 2.18 -1.42 1.61
N VAL A 77 1.57 -1.17 2.78
CA VAL A 77 1.76 0.08 3.53
C VAL A 77 3.23 0.24 3.96
N ASP A 78 3.83 -0.76 4.62
CA ASP A 78 5.20 -0.72 5.12
C ASP A 78 6.22 -0.53 3.98
N ASP A 79 6.05 -1.26 2.88
CA ASP A 79 6.93 -1.15 1.72
C ASP A 79 6.88 0.24 1.09
N TRP A 80 5.70 0.84 0.99
CA TRP A 80 5.58 2.23 0.50
C TRP A 80 6.31 3.21 1.43
N LEU A 81 5.99 3.17 2.72
CA LEU A 81 6.53 4.11 3.71
C LEU A 81 8.05 3.98 3.91
N ARG A 82 8.60 2.80 3.61
CA ARG A 82 10.05 2.54 3.63
C ARG A 82 10.72 2.66 2.27
N GLN A 83 10.02 3.19 1.26
CA GLN A 83 10.56 3.41 -0.09
C GLN A 83 11.08 2.13 -0.76
N ARG A 84 10.41 1.00 -0.52
CA ARG A 84 10.74 -0.32 -1.13
C ARG A 84 9.93 -0.62 -2.40
N VAL A 85 8.98 0.23 -2.75
CA VAL A 85 8.13 0.07 -3.93
C VAL A 85 8.80 0.72 -5.14
N SER A 86 9.02 -0.07 -6.20
CA SER A 86 9.66 0.40 -7.44
C SER A 86 8.69 0.93 -8.49
N LEU A 87 7.40 0.63 -8.36
CA LEU A 87 6.36 1.08 -9.28
C LEU A 87 5.89 2.50 -8.92
N SER A 88 5.55 3.29 -9.93
CA SER A 88 4.90 4.58 -9.71
C SER A 88 3.45 4.41 -9.23
N LEU A 89 2.91 5.43 -8.55
CA LEU A 89 1.49 5.41 -8.13
C LEU A 89 0.53 5.28 -9.31
N GLU A 90 0.88 5.83 -10.47
CA GLU A 90 0.09 5.67 -11.69
C GLU A 90 0.08 4.22 -12.17
N GLN A 91 1.24 3.57 -12.21
CA GLN A 91 1.34 2.15 -12.57
C GLN A 91 0.54 1.27 -11.60
N ILE A 92 0.61 1.56 -10.29
CA ILE A 92 -0.14 0.84 -9.25
C ILE A 92 -1.65 1.01 -9.45
N LYS A 93 -2.12 2.23 -9.69
CA LYS A 93 -3.53 2.50 -10.02
C LYS A 93 -3.96 1.76 -11.30
N GLY A 94 -3.09 1.72 -12.31
CA GLY A 94 -3.32 0.91 -13.52
C GLY A 94 -3.48 -0.58 -13.21
N GLN A 95 -2.65 -1.14 -12.33
CA GLN A 95 -2.81 -2.55 -11.90
C GLN A 95 -4.15 -2.80 -11.20
N ILE A 96 -4.64 -1.86 -10.40
CA ILE A 96 -5.88 -2.03 -9.64
C ILE A 96 -7.12 -1.85 -10.53
N TYR A 97 -7.17 -0.78 -11.33
CA TYR A 97 -8.42 -0.37 -12.00
C TYR A 97 -8.54 -0.82 -13.45
N GLN A 98 -7.41 -1.11 -14.13
CA GLN A 98 -7.41 -1.35 -15.58
C GLN A 98 -7.09 -2.81 -15.92
N LYS A 99 -6.41 -3.53 -15.03
CA LYS A 99 -6.03 -4.93 -15.26
C LYS A 99 -7.10 -5.88 -14.74
N SER A 100 -7.74 -6.61 -15.65
CA SER A 100 -8.63 -7.72 -15.29
C SER A 100 -7.83 -8.92 -14.74
N GLY A 101 -8.43 -9.67 -13.80
CA GLY A 101 -7.85 -10.91 -13.29
C GLY A 101 -6.70 -10.76 -12.30
N LEU A 102 -6.56 -9.59 -11.65
CA LEU A 102 -5.57 -9.43 -10.58
C LEU A 102 -5.90 -10.36 -9.40
N GLU A 103 -4.93 -11.15 -8.93
CA GLU A 103 -5.15 -12.00 -7.76
C GLU A 103 -5.50 -11.16 -6.53
N LEU A 104 -6.42 -11.67 -5.70
CA LEU A 104 -6.96 -10.91 -4.56
C LEU A 104 -5.87 -10.45 -3.58
N LYS A 105 -4.81 -11.26 -3.36
CA LYS A 105 -3.66 -10.84 -2.55
C LYS A 105 -2.88 -9.70 -3.20
N GLN A 106 -2.61 -9.76 -4.51
CA GLN A 106 -1.92 -8.67 -5.22
C GLN A 106 -2.74 -7.38 -5.18
N HIS A 107 -4.06 -7.50 -5.41
CA HIS A 107 -4.99 -6.38 -5.26
C HIS A 107 -4.95 -5.78 -3.85
N THR A 108 -4.92 -6.63 -2.82
CA THR A 108 -4.85 -6.19 -1.41
C THR A 108 -3.52 -5.50 -1.09
N TYR A 109 -2.41 -6.00 -1.62
CA TYR A 109 -1.08 -5.38 -1.48
C TYR A 109 -1.04 -3.98 -2.08
N PHE A 110 -1.52 -3.82 -3.31
CA PHE A 110 -1.56 -2.51 -3.98
C PHE A 110 -2.50 -1.52 -3.28
N ASN A 111 -3.63 -1.98 -2.74
CA ASN A 111 -4.48 -1.12 -1.92
C ASN A 111 -3.77 -0.64 -0.65
N GLY A 112 -2.94 -1.47 -0.04
CA GLY A 112 -2.06 -1.07 1.06
C GLY A 112 -1.09 0.05 0.66
N ILE A 113 -0.44 -0.09 -0.50
CA ILE A 113 0.43 0.97 -1.03
C ILE A 113 -0.34 2.28 -1.24
N LEU A 114 -1.53 2.22 -1.85
CA LEU A 114 -2.35 3.42 -2.07
C LEU A 114 -2.74 4.12 -0.76
N LEU A 115 -3.07 3.37 0.29
CA LEU A 115 -3.34 3.97 1.60
C LEU A 115 -2.10 4.69 2.15
N GLY A 116 -0.94 4.02 2.15
CA GLY A 116 0.32 4.60 2.62
C GLY A 116 0.69 5.88 1.86
N ALA A 117 0.52 5.86 0.54
CA ALA A 117 0.76 7.01 -0.33
C ALA A 117 -0.18 8.18 -0.05
N ASN A 118 -1.48 7.90 0.09
CA ASN A 118 -2.47 8.94 0.39
C ASN A 118 -2.23 9.57 1.76
N LEU A 119 -1.87 8.79 2.77
CA LEU A 119 -1.52 9.30 4.10
C LEU A 119 -0.29 10.20 4.03
N GLN A 120 0.80 9.72 3.43
CA GLN A 120 2.03 10.49 3.27
C GLN A 120 1.77 11.82 2.55
N GLN A 121 1.07 11.78 1.42
CA GLN A 121 0.72 12.98 0.65
C GLN A 121 -0.10 13.97 1.48
N LYS A 122 -1.11 13.50 2.23
CA LYS A 122 -1.95 14.37 3.08
C LYS A 122 -1.12 15.09 4.14
N PHE A 123 -0.25 14.39 4.87
CA PHE A 123 0.60 15.01 5.89
C PHE A 123 1.66 15.94 5.30
N GLN A 124 2.19 15.64 4.12
CA GLN A 124 3.10 16.55 3.41
C GLN A 124 2.42 17.86 2.97
N GLN A 125 1.10 17.86 2.79
CA GLN A 125 0.31 19.06 2.45
C GLN A 125 -0.15 19.88 3.69
N MET A 126 0.06 19.34 4.90
CA MET A 126 -0.22 20.04 6.16
C MET A 126 0.91 21.05 6.47
N LYS A 127 1.04 21.49 7.73
CA LYS A 127 2.14 22.37 8.14
C LYS A 127 3.50 21.77 7.77
N LYS A 128 4.45 22.62 7.33
CA LYS A 128 5.81 22.20 6.99
C LYS A 128 6.45 21.45 8.15
N GLY A 129 7.02 20.28 7.90
CA GLY A 129 7.62 19.43 8.94
C GLY A 129 6.67 18.41 9.57
N CYS A 130 5.37 18.43 9.23
CA CYS A 130 4.38 17.54 9.83
C CYS A 130 4.67 16.06 9.54
N TRP A 131 4.99 15.73 8.28
CA TRP A 131 5.30 14.34 7.90
C TRP A 131 6.50 13.78 8.66
N GLU A 132 7.50 14.63 8.91
CA GLU A 132 8.72 14.28 9.64
C GLU A 132 8.45 13.99 11.12
N GLN A 133 7.32 14.43 11.68
CA GLN A 133 6.88 14.05 13.03
C GLN A 133 6.16 12.70 13.07
N ILE A 134 5.78 12.13 11.93
CA ILE A 134 5.08 10.85 11.87
C ILE A 134 6.07 9.70 12.02
N ASN A 135 5.92 8.93 13.09
CA ASN A 135 6.61 7.66 13.25
C ASN A 135 5.93 6.59 12.37
N SER A 136 6.51 6.32 11.20
CA SER A 136 5.97 5.35 10.24
C SER A 136 5.73 3.95 10.83
N ARG A 137 6.55 3.50 11.80
CA ARG A 137 6.36 2.19 12.45
C ARG A 137 5.08 2.18 13.29
N SER A 138 4.87 3.20 14.10
CA SER A 138 3.64 3.34 14.89
C SER A 138 2.42 3.54 14.02
N LEU A 139 2.54 4.32 12.94
CA LEU A 139 1.47 4.50 11.96
C LEU A 139 1.02 3.14 11.39
N VAL A 140 1.97 2.31 10.95
CA VAL A 140 1.68 0.97 10.44
C VAL A 140 1.04 0.07 11.51
N LYS A 141 1.50 0.14 12.77
CA LYS A 141 0.89 -0.60 13.89
C LYS A 141 -0.56 -0.16 14.13
N GLY A 142 -0.86 1.14 14.04
CA GLY A 142 -2.22 1.69 14.16
C GLY A 142 -3.14 1.18 13.05
N ILE A 143 -2.67 1.22 11.80
CA ILE A 143 -3.42 0.71 10.64
C ILE A 143 -3.70 -0.80 10.81
N TYR A 144 -2.70 -1.59 11.22
CA TYR A 144 -2.89 -3.03 11.46
C TYR A 144 -3.95 -3.29 12.54
N ALA A 145 -3.86 -2.59 13.67
CA ALA A 145 -4.81 -2.74 14.77
C ALA A 145 -6.25 -2.41 14.32
N ALA A 146 -6.44 -1.31 13.60
CA ALA A 146 -7.75 -0.94 13.06
C ALA A 146 -8.30 -2.01 12.11
N LEU A 147 -7.49 -2.56 11.19
CA LEU A 147 -7.93 -3.64 10.31
C LEU A 147 -8.28 -4.92 11.07
N ALA A 148 -7.50 -5.26 12.10
CA ALA A 148 -7.75 -6.43 12.94
C ALA A 148 -9.06 -6.28 13.74
N ASP A 149 -9.31 -5.10 14.28
CA ASP A 149 -10.52 -4.77 15.03
C ASP A 149 -11.74 -4.74 14.12
N LEU A 150 -11.63 -4.12 12.92
CA LEU A 150 -12.67 -4.16 11.89
C LEU A 150 -13.05 -5.59 11.51
N LYS A 151 -12.05 -6.46 11.30
CA LYS A 151 -12.26 -7.87 10.94
C LYS A 151 -12.98 -8.66 12.03
N LYS A 152 -12.78 -8.30 13.31
CA LYS A 152 -13.41 -8.95 14.47
C LYS A 152 -14.72 -8.30 14.88
N GLY A 153 -15.10 -7.16 14.31
CA GLY A 153 -16.22 -6.35 14.80
C GLY A 153 -15.97 -5.75 16.18
N GLN A 154 -14.70 -5.49 16.52
CA GLN A 154 -14.25 -5.00 17.82
C GLN A 154 -13.61 -3.60 17.71
N VAL A 155 -14.16 -2.76 16.84
CA VAL A 155 -13.70 -1.38 16.66
C VAL A 155 -13.82 -0.64 17.99
N ARG A 156 -12.76 0.07 18.37
CA ARG A 156 -12.75 0.91 19.57
C ARG A 156 -13.81 2.00 19.48
N GLN A 157 -14.31 2.45 20.63
CA GLN A 157 -15.30 3.52 20.67
C GLN A 157 -14.69 4.83 20.17
N ASP A 158 -15.53 5.69 19.58
CA ASP A 158 -15.11 6.97 19.02
C ASP A 158 -14.43 7.89 20.06
N GLU A 159 -14.77 7.72 21.33
CA GLU A 159 -14.24 8.47 22.48
C GLU A 159 -13.11 7.74 23.22
N ASP A 160 -12.49 6.72 22.62
CA ASP A 160 -11.32 6.05 23.22
C ASP A 160 -10.24 7.11 23.55
N PRO A 161 -9.90 7.31 24.85
CA PRO A 161 -9.02 8.41 25.26
C PRO A 161 -7.64 8.33 24.61
N TYR A 162 -7.12 7.11 24.38
CA TYR A 162 -5.81 6.93 23.77
C TYR A 162 -5.80 7.42 22.31
N LEU A 163 -6.90 7.17 21.57
CA LEU A 163 -7.05 7.62 20.19
C LEU A 163 -7.32 9.12 20.09
N VAL A 164 -8.18 9.66 20.95
CA VAL A 164 -8.53 11.09 21.00
C VAL A 164 -7.29 11.91 21.33
N GLU A 165 -6.63 11.61 22.46
CA GLU A 165 -5.44 12.35 22.89
C GLU A 165 -4.32 12.30 21.84
N GLY A 166 -4.07 11.13 21.25
CA GLY A 166 -3.04 10.99 20.21
C GLY A 166 -3.35 11.82 18.96
N THR A 167 -4.61 11.83 18.52
CA THR A 167 -5.04 12.61 17.36
C THR A 167 -4.96 14.11 17.65
N GLU A 168 -5.38 14.56 18.83
CA GLU A 168 -5.28 15.96 19.25
C GLU A 168 -3.84 16.44 19.36
N GLN A 169 -2.94 15.63 19.91
CA GLN A 169 -1.52 15.95 19.97
C GLN A 169 -0.96 16.17 18.57
N LEU A 170 -1.28 15.29 17.62
CA LEU A 170 -0.83 15.46 16.23
C LEU A 170 -1.39 16.73 15.59
N LEU A 171 -2.67 17.03 15.81
CA LEU A 171 -3.31 18.24 15.29
C LEU A 171 -2.62 19.51 15.79
N LYS A 172 -2.17 19.57 17.05
CA LYS A 172 -1.41 20.73 17.57
C LYS A 172 -0.14 21.01 16.78
N TYR A 173 0.52 19.97 16.27
CA TYR A 173 1.75 20.11 15.49
C TYR A 173 1.52 20.29 13.99
N CYS A 174 0.48 19.66 13.44
CA CYS A 174 0.24 19.56 12.01
C CYS A 174 -0.83 20.52 11.46
N ALA A 175 -1.71 21.05 12.32
CA ALA A 175 -2.68 22.06 11.91
C ALA A 175 -1.96 23.33 11.41
N LYS A 176 -2.52 23.95 10.38
CA LYS A 176 -2.01 25.18 9.77
C LYS A 176 -2.26 26.38 10.67
#